data_AF-A0AAW5TLC9-F1
#
_entry.id   AF-A0AAW5TLC9-F1
#
_cell.length_a   1.000
_cell.length_b   1.000
_cell.length_c   1.000
_cell.angle_alpha   90.00
_cell.angle_beta   90.00
_cell.angle_gamma   90.00
#
_symmetry.space_group_name_H-M   'P 1'
#
loop_
_entity.id
_entity.type
_entity.pdbx_description
1 polymer ?
#
loop_
_entity_poly.entity_id
_entity_poly.type
_entity_poly.pdbx_seq_one_letter_code
_entity_poly.pdbx_strand_id
1 'polypeptide(L)'
;MSKNRKRSKQLHFFVTLDEEFIIREKAASCHKNLSDYLRSIAIKGVIYEVNFEEIDEFSKQLSQLRFEFNRMGNNINQIAKKVNLIDEVDQEDVELLQDEMGEIQKHYRLLSRKILKEVHDVVRKLEE
;
A
#
# COMPACT_ATOMS: atom_id res chain seq x y z
N MET A 1 -48.80 31.07 5.96
CA MET A 1 -48.22 30.38 7.14
C MET A 1 -46.98 29.64 6.70
N SER A 2 -45.81 29.97 7.26
CA SER A 2 -44.57 29.23 6.99
C SER A 2 -44.74 27.79 7.48
N LYS A 3 -44.67 26.82 6.55
CA LYS A 3 -44.69 25.41 6.92
C LYS A 3 -43.49 25.13 7.81
N ASN A 4 -43.70 24.83 9.09
CA ASN A 4 -42.66 24.36 9.99
C ASN A 4 -42.09 23.04 9.46
N ARG A 5 -40.92 23.11 8.81
CA ARG A 5 -40.23 21.93 8.29
C ARG A 5 -39.61 21.16 9.45
N LYS A 6 -39.85 19.85 9.52
CA LYS A 6 -39.19 18.94 10.48
C LYS A 6 -37.66 19.02 10.43
N ARG A 7 -37.09 19.37 9.28
CA ARG A 7 -35.65 19.58 9.06
C ARG A 7 -35.44 21.03 8.61
N SER A 8 -35.07 21.89 9.55
CA SER A 8 -34.96 23.35 9.37
C SER A 8 -33.52 23.85 9.18
N LYS A 9 -32.51 23.07 9.56
CA LYS A 9 -31.09 23.43 9.40
C LYS A 9 -30.57 23.01 8.02
N GLN A 10 -29.85 23.92 7.36
CA GLN A 10 -29.17 23.66 6.09
C GLN A 10 -27.66 23.51 6.34
N LEU A 11 -27.04 22.56 5.65
CA LEU A 11 -25.60 22.37 5.61
C LEU A 11 -25.14 22.55 4.16
N HIS A 12 -24.07 23.31 3.96
CA HIS A 12 -23.46 23.57 2.66
C HIS A 12 -22.01 23.09 2.67
N PHE A 13 -21.57 22.49 1.57
CA PHE A 13 -20.18 22.13 1.34
C PHE A 13 -19.86 22.31 -0.13
N PHE A 14 -18.60 22.62 -0.43
CA PHE A 14 -18.13 22.80 -1.79
C PHE A 14 -17.70 21.46 -2.37
N VAL A 15 -17.97 21.27 -3.67
CA VAL A 15 -17.57 20.10 -4.45
C VAL A 15 -17.10 20.57 -5.83
N THR A 16 -16.24 19.79 -6.43
CA THR A 16 -15.93 19.87 -7.86
C THR A 16 -17.08 19.31 -8.71
N LEU A 17 -17.05 19.57 -10.03
CA LEU A 17 -18.04 19.04 -10.96
C LEU A 17 -18.08 17.50 -10.96
N ASP A 18 -16.90 16.87 -10.89
CA ASP A 18 -16.78 15.41 -10.90
C ASP A 18 -17.34 14.80 -9.60
N GLU A 19 -17.02 15.40 -8.45
CA GLU A 19 -17.57 14.99 -7.16
C GLU A 19 -19.10 15.13 -7.13
N GLU A 20 -19.65 16.24 -7.65
CA GLU A 20 -21.09 16.42 -7.75
C GLU A 20 -21.75 15.33 -8.60
N PHE A 21 -21.19 15.04 -9.78
CA PHE A 21 -21.67 14.00 -10.67
C PHE A 21 -21.69 12.64 -9.98
N ILE A 22 -20.58 12.24 -9.35
CA ILE A 22 -20.47 10.96 -8.64
C ILE A 22 -21.48 10.87 -7.50
N ILE A 23 -21.65 11.92 -6.70
CA ILE A 23 -22.59 11.94 -5.59
C ILE A 23 -24.03 11.75 -6.10
N ARG A 24 -24.39 12.42 -7.20
CA ARG A 24 -25.74 12.31 -7.80
C ARG A 24 -26.01 10.93 -8.36
N GLU A 25 -25.04 10.34 -9.07
CA GLU A 25 -25.14 8.97 -9.58
C GLU A 25 -25.31 7.95 -8.43
N LYS A 26 -24.54 8.08 -7.35
CA LYS A 26 -24.69 7.22 -6.16
C LYS A 26 -26.04 7.40 -5.46
N ALA A 27 -26.57 8.61 -5.42
CA ALA A 27 -27.91 8.86 -4.87
C ALA A 27 -28.99 8.18 -5.74
N ALA A 28 -28.87 8.29 -7.07
CA ALA A 28 -29.78 7.70 -8.03
C ALA A 28 -29.74 6.17 -7.99
N SER A 29 -28.55 5.55 -7.91
CA SER A 29 -28.40 4.09 -7.80
C SER A 29 -29.00 3.53 -6.51
N CYS A 30 -29.05 4.33 -5.44
CA CYS A 30 -29.72 4.00 -4.20
C CYS A 30 -31.22 4.36 -4.18
N HIS A 31 -31.78 4.83 -5.29
CA HIS A 31 -33.16 5.33 -5.42
C HIS A 31 -33.53 6.38 -4.36
N LYS A 32 -32.60 7.28 -4.01
CA LYS A 32 -32.79 8.35 -3.02
C LYS A 32 -32.63 9.72 -3.65
N ASN A 33 -33.38 10.70 -3.14
CA ASN A 33 -33.05 12.09 -3.42
C ASN A 33 -31.71 12.46 -2.77
N LEU A 34 -31.03 13.47 -3.33
CA LEU A 34 -29.69 13.87 -2.91
C LEU A 34 -29.61 14.19 -1.40
N SER A 35 -30.60 14.89 -0.86
CA SER A 35 -30.64 15.27 0.56
C SER A 35 -30.78 14.07 1.51
N ASP A 36 -31.57 13.06 1.12
CA ASP A 36 -31.79 11.86 1.91
C ASP A 36 -30.63 10.88 1.76
N TYR A 37 -29.99 10.81 0.59
CA TYR A 37 -28.75 10.09 0.37
C TYR A 37 -27.63 10.66 1.26
N LEU A 38 -27.31 11.95 1.12
CA LEU A 38 -26.24 12.61 1.87
C LEU A 38 -26.47 12.53 3.37
N ARG A 39 -27.71 12.75 3.84
CA ARG A 39 -28.03 12.61 5.27
C ARG A 39 -27.91 11.16 5.74
N SER A 40 -28.31 10.18 4.91
CA SER A 40 -28.16 8.77 5.26
C SER A 40 -26.69 8.41 5.43
N ILE A 41 -25.83 8.84 4.52
CA ILE A 41 -24.38 8.59 4.59
C ILE A 41 -23.74 9.35 5.76
N ALA A 42 -24.10 10.62 5.97
CA ALA A 42 -23.53 11.41 7.07
C ALA A 42 -23.95 10.91 8.47
N ILE A 43 -25.11 10.26 8.60
CA ILE A 43 -25.60 9.71 9.88
C ILE A 43 -25.20 8.25 10.08
N LYS A 44 -25.29 7.42 9.02
CA LYS A 44 -25.11 5.97 9.10
C LYS A 44 -23.78 5.47 8.55
N GLY A 45 -23.11 6.28 7.74
CA GLY A 45 -21.82 5.93 7.17
C GLY A 45 -20.78 5.82 8.26
N VAL A 46 -19.97 4.78 8.16
CA VAL A 46 -18.75 4.65 8.98
C VAL A 46 -17.61 5.21 8.15
N ILE A 47 -16.88 6.17 8.70
CA ILE A 47 -15.60 6.60 8.14
C ILE A 47 -14.55 5.69 8.76
N TYR A 48 -13.91 4.87 7.93
CA TYR A 48 -12.73 4.11 8.34
C TYR A 48 -11.51 4.96 8.02
N GLU A 49 -10.80 5.38 9.05
CA GLU A 49 -9.45 5.91 8.89
C GLU A 49 -8.52 4.71 8.68
N VAL A 50 -8.09 4.51 7.43
CA VAL A 50 -7.09 3.48 7.12
C VAL A 50 -5.73 4.11 7.35
N ASN A 51 -5.07 3.76 8.45
CA ASN A 51 -3.69 4.14 8.67
C ASN A 51 -2.78 3.33 7.74
N PHE A 52 -2.16 4.01 6.77
CA PHE A 52 -1.24 3.40 5.82
C PHE A 52 0.20 3.31 6.33
N GLU A 53 0.50 3.72 7.57
CA GLU A 53 1.88 3.70 8.12
C GLU A 53 2.52 2.31 8.03
N GLU A 54 1.80 1.25 8.36
CA GLU A 54 2.29 -0.13 8.27
C GLU A 54 2.59 -0.53 6.81
N ILE A 55 1.73 -0.11 5.88
CA ILE A 55 1.90 -0.35 4.43
C ILE A 55 3.09 0.45 3.88
N ASP A 56 3.29 1.67 4.37
CA ASP A 56 4.41 2.53 3.97
C ASP A 56 5.76 2.00 4.50
N GLU A 57 5.79 1.56 5.76
CA GLU A 57 6.97 0.89 6.34
C GLU A 57 7.32 -0.38 5.55
N PHE A 58 6.30 -1.17 5.19
CA PHE A 58 6.48 -2.36 4.39
C PHE A 58 7.02 -2.04 2.98
N SER A 59 6.47 -1.02 2.32
CA SER A 59 6.94 -0.54 1.02
C SER A 59 8.40 -0.09 1.04
N LYS A 60 8.84 0.56 2.13
CA LYS A 60 10.25 0.93 2.36
C LYS A 60 11.16 -0.29 2.48
N GLN A 61 10.75 -1.30 3.25
CA GLN A 61 11.52 -2.55 3.42
C GLN A 61 11.66 -3.32 2.10
N LEU A 62 10.60 -3.40 1.30
CA LEU A 62 10.67 -3.98 -0.05
C LEU A 62 11.59 -3.18 -0.99
N SER A 63 11.55 -1.86 -0.92
CA SER A 63 12.41 -0.99 -1.72
C SER A 63 13.88 -1.16 -1.37
N GLN A 64 14.21 -1.34 -0.09
CA GLN A 64 15.56 -1.65 0.38
C GLN A 64 16.03 -3.01 -0.15
N LEU A 65 15.21 -4.05 -0.03
CA LEU A 65 15.55 -5.37 -0.57
C LEU A 65 15.81 -5.33 -2.08
N ARG A 66 14.97 -4.61 -2.83
CA ARG A 66 15.16 -4.39 -4.27
C ARG A 66 16.48 -3.69 -4.57
N PHE A 67 16.85 -2.70 -3.76
CA PHE A 67 18.12 -1.99 -3.89
C PHE A 67 19.32 -2.91 -3.66
N GLU A 68 19.28 -3.77 -2.64
CA GLU A 68 20.32 -4.76 -2.36
C GLU A 68 20.49 -5.75 -3.52
N PHE A 69 19.38 -6.28 -4.06
CA PHE A 69 19.41 -7.14 -5.25
C PHE A 69 20.03 -6.45 -6.47
N ASN A 70 19.67 -5.18 -6.72
CA ASN A 70 20.25 -4.42 -7.83
C ASN A 70 21.77 -4.21 -7.63
N ARG A 71 22.20 -3.94 -6.41
CA ARG A 71 23.62 -3.79 -6.07
C ARG A 71 24.38 -5.09 -6.33
N MET A 72 23.85 -6.23 -5.86
CA MET A 72 24.42 -7.55 -6.11
C MET A 72 24.51 -7.85 -7.62
N GLY A 73 23.44 -7.55 -8.38
CA GLY A 73 23.43 -7.71 -9.84
C GLY A 73 24.52 -6.89 -10.53
N ASN A 74 24.78 -5.67 -10.06
CA ASN A 74 25.88 -4.84 -10.55
C ASN A 74 27.26 -5.43 -10.22
N ASN A 75 27.44 -5.99 -9.02
CA ASN A 75 28.68 -6.64 -8.62
C ASN A 75 28.95 -7.90 -9.46
N ILE A 76 27.93 -8.74 -9.67
CA ILE A 76 28.02 -9.90 -10.58
C ILE A 76 28.46 -9.46 -11.99
N ASN A 77 27.88 -8.37 -12.51
CA ASN A 77 28.23 -7.86 -13.82
C ASN A 77 29.68 -7.33 -13.89
N GLN A 78 30.19 -6.77 -12.80
CA GLN A 78 31.59 -6.35 -12.72
C GLN A 78 32.53 -7.55 -12.74
N ILE A 79 32.23 -8.59 -11.95
CA ILE A 79 33.01 -9.83 -11.89
C ILE A 79 33.00 -10.52 -13.27
N ALA A 80 31.84 -10.62 -13.92
CA ALA A 80 31.74 -11.19 -15.26
C ALA A 80 32.61 -10.43 -16.28
N LYS A 81 32.65 -9.09 -16.22
CA LYS A 81 33.53 -8.29 -17.07
C LYS A 81 35.02 -8.53 -16.75
N LYS A 82 35.40 -8.63 -15.48
CA LYS A 82 36.77 -8.95 -15.05
C LYS A 82 37.17 -10.32 -15.61
N VAL A 83 36.38 -11.36 -15.36
CA VAL A 83 36.60 -12.73 -15.87
C VAL A 83 36.73 -12.73 -17.40
N ASN A 84 35.87 -12.01 -18.13
CA ASN A 84 35.98 -11.92 -19.59
C ASN A 84 37.27 -11.24 -20.09
N LEU A 85 37.95 -10.44 -19.27
CA LEU A 85 39.19 -9.75 -19.62
C LEU A 85 40.44 -10.57 -19.31
N ILE A 86 40.44 -11.28 -18.18
CA ILE A 86 41.64 -11.98 -17.67
C ILE A 86 41.53 -13.51 -17.77
N ASP A 87 40.37 -14.05 -18.16
CA ASP A 87 40.04 -15.49 -18.25
C ASP A 87 40.29 -16.25 -16.94
N GLU A 88 40.18 -15.56 -15.81
CA GLU A 88 40.43 -16.08 -14.47
C GLU A 88 39.33 -15.62 -13.51
N VAL A 89 38.93 -16.50 -12.59
CA VAL A 89 37.94 -16.22 -11.55
C VAL A 89 38.69 -16.07 -10.22
N ASP A 90 38.49 -14.92 -9.58
CA ASP A 90 39.05 -14.63 -8.27
C ASP A 90 38.17 -15.26 -7.18
N GLN A 91 38.78 -15.99 -6.27
CA GLN A 91 38.05 -16.63 -5.17
C GLN A 91 37.47 -15.60 -4.20
N GLU A 92 38.14 -14.46 -4.01
CA GLU A 92 37.67 -13.38 -3.14
C GLU A 92 36.38 -12.73 -3.69
N ASP A 93 36.28 -12.59 -5.01
CA ASP A 93 35.06 -12.10 -5.69
C ASP A 93 33.87 -13.05 -5.46
N VAL A 94 34.11 -14.36 -5.48
CA VAL A 94 33.08 -15.38 -5.24
C VAL A 94 32.64 -15.38 -3.78
N GLU A 95 33.57 -15.30 -2.84
CA GLU A 95 33.28 -15.23 -1.40
C GLU A 95 32.47 -13.98 -1.06
N LEU A 96 32.84 -12.82 -1.61
CA LEU A 96 32.08 -11.58 -1.43
C LEU A 96 30.62 -11.71 -1.93
N LEU A 97 30.40 -12.30 -3.11
CA LEU A 97 29.05 -12.52 -3.64
C LEU A 97 28.22 -13.48 -2.76
N GLN A 98 28.85 -14.49 -2.18
CA GLN A 98 28.18 -15.42 -1.27
C GLN A 98 27.76 -14.72 0.03
N ASP A 99 28.60 -13.85 0.57
CA ASP A 99 28.28 -13.06 1.75
C ASP A 99 27.15 -12.05 1.47
N GLU A 100 27.21 -11.32 0.35
CA GLU A 100 26.13 -10.41 -0.07
C GLU A 100 24.80 -11.15 -0.25
N MET A 101 24.82 -12.34 -0.84
CA MET A 101 23.63 -13.19 -0.97
C MET A 101 23.11 -13.65 0.40
N GLY A 102 24.01 -13.97 1.33
CA GLY A 102 23.67 -14.36 2.70
C GLY A 102 22.88 -13.28 3.44
N GLU A 103 23.31 -12.02 3.34
CA GLU A 103 22.61 -10.89 3.95
C GLU A 103 21.26 -10.61 3.28
N ILE A 104 21.18 -10.65 1.94
CA ILE A 104 19.89 -10.52 1.22
C ILE A 104 18.91 -11.61 1.65
N GLN A 105 19.36 -12.87 1.75
CA GLN A 105 18.52 -13.99 2.20
C GLN A 105 18.04 -13.81 3.64
N LYS A 106 18.86 -13.22 4.52
CA LYS A 106 18.51 -12.93 5.90
C LYS A 106 17.44 -11.83 5.96
N HIS A 107 17.62 -10.72 5.24
CA HIS A 107 16.62 -9.66 5.13
C HIS A 107 15.30 -10.16 4.56
N TYR A 108 15.34 -10.94 3.48
CA TYR A 108 14.15 -11.55 2.89
C TYR A 108 13.40 -12.47 3.86
N ARG A 109 14.12 -13.31 4.63
CA ARG A 109 13.50 -14.20 5.62
C ARG A 109 12.83 -13.42 6.75
N LEU A 110 13.46 -12.34 7.24
CA LEU A 110 12.89 -11.49 8.28
C LEU A 110 11.60 -10.83 7.79
N LEU A 111 11.64 -10.23 6.60
CA LEU A 111 10.48 -9.58 5.99
C LEU A 111 9.34 -10.57 5.75
N SER A 112 9.65 -11.73 5.16
CA SER A 112 8.66 -12.78 4.88
C SER A 112 7.97 -13.28 6.15
N ARG A 113 8.71 -13.44 7.25
CA ARG A 113 8.13 -13.78 8.56
C ARG A 113 7.22 -12.68 9.10
N LYS A 114 7.59 -11.41 8.96
CA LYS A 114 6.76 -10.26 9.38
C LYS A 114 5.44 -10.27 8.60
N ILE A 115 5.49 -10.40 7.27
CA ILE A 115 4.30 -10.49 6.39
C ILE A 115 3.40 -11.65 6.82
N LEU A 116 3.95 -12.85 7.01
CA LEU A 116 3.15 -14.02 7.36
C LEU A 116 2.40 -13.83 8.68
N LYS A 117 3.02 -13.16 9.66
CA LYS A 117 2.36 -12.81 10.93
C LYS A 117 1.22 -11.82 10.72
N GLU A 118 1.47 -10.72 10.00
CA GLU A 118 0.46 -9.70 9.73
C GLU A 118 -0.74 -10.27 8.96
N VAL A 119 -0.47 -11.04 7.91
CA VAL A 119 -1.53 -11.71 7.13
C VAL A 119 -2.32 -12.67 8.02
N HIS A 120 -1.65 -13.45 8.86
CA HIS A 120 -2.32 -14.35 9.79
C HIS A 120 -3.18 -13.58 10.81
N ASP A 121 -2.71 -12.46 11.34
CA ASP A 121 -3.45 -11.65 12.30
C ASP A 121 -4.67 -10.97 11.65
N VAL A 122 -4.55 -10.52 10.40
CA VAL A 122 -5.68 -9.98 9.62
C VAL A 122 -6.71 -11.08 9.33
N VAL A 123 -6.28 -12.26 8.89
CA VAL A 123 -7.20 -13.40 8.65
C VAL A 123 -7.95 -13.76 9.93
N ARG A 124 -7.25 -13.86 11.07
CA ARG A 124 -7.89 -14.14 12.37
C ARG A 124 -8.96 -13.11 12.73
N LYS A 125 -8.68 -11.81 12.53
CA LYS A 125 -9.64 -10.72 12.80
C LYS A 125 -10.86 -10.73 11.88
N LEU A 126 -10.77 -11.34 10.69
CA LEU A 126 -11.88 -11.46 9.75
C LEU A 126 -12.75 -12.69 10.01
N GLU A 127 -12.24 -13.68 10.74
CA GLU A 127 -12.95 -14.90 11.13
C GLU A 127 -13.75 -14.75 12.45
N GLU A 128 -13.53 -13.66 13.19
CA GLU A 128 -14.29 -13.25 14.39
C GLU A 128 -15.47 -12.32 14.05
#